data_AF-A0AAV6UTY6-F1
#
_entry.id   AF-A0AAV6UTY6-F1
#
_cell.length_a   1.000
_cell.length_b   1.000
_cell.length_c   1.000
_cell.angle_alpha   90.00
_cell.angle_beta   90.00
_cell.angle_gamma   90.00
#
_symmetry.space_group_name_H-M   'P 1'
#
loop_
_entity.id
_entity.type
_entity.pdbx_description
1 polymer ?
#
loop_
_entity_poly.entity_id
_entity_poly.type
_entity_poly.pdbx_seq_one_letter_code
_entity_poly.pdbx_strand_id
1 'polypeptide(L)'
;MAHFLFIRKNKDMMGCLYSKSKSSSFKRKVNENNKNAKGYSWDNKEAVNPKDFMIENAKDETIVRLPGSVKGQQFIIQNCENSNIYIYDHINTITVDDCNGCNVFIGPTKGSVFLRDCSECRFLIVCQQFRARDCKVMDIFLCCATQPIIESCSDIRFGCFCYNYGPLEDQFKNACLSIFNNNWSNIHDFTPAEGERNWSLLPKDARIEDFFPLPSSEKLGDLQVLTDPQSSLVPLTQGDLQRLSMHYCLVVFFADGHAQNRALQLIKELEQTESVLLRSKEVLLEEDACERIFGTNAYNKVIKRGPVIGLEYNGNHCIQLCLETAKNITTSTGCTGLIYVSTCPKNARNQIDKFFSHADMQLSSQ
;
A
#
# COMPACT_ATOMS: atom_id res chain seq x y z
N MET A 1 20.02 51.41 19.64
CA MET A 1 21.36 51.98 19.92
C MET A 1 22.39 50.88 19.68
N ALA A 2 23.54 51.21 19.06
CA ALA A 2 24.77 50.38 18.86
C ALA A 2 24.56 48.91 18.34
N HIS A 3 24.98 48.47 17.15
CA HIS A 3 25.92 48.95 16.12
C HIS A 3 27.43 48.77 16.45
N PHE A 4 28.05 47.71 15.91
CA PHE A 4 29.49 47.45 15.62
C PHE A 4 29.54 46.06 14.92
N LEU A 5 29.96 45.79 13.67
CA LEU A 5 30.79 46.41 12.62
C LEU A 5 32.29 46.01 12.62
N PHE A 6 32.60 45.00 11.81
CA PHE A 6 33.85 44.64 11.10
C PHE A 6 35.20 44.53 11.83
N ILE A 7 36.00 43.53 11.41
CA ILE A 7 37.29 43.75 10.73
C ILE A 7 37.62 42.58 9.80
N ARG A 8 38.21 42.90 8.64
CA ARG A 8 38.65 41.98 7.57
C ARG A 8 40.16 42.17 7.40
N LYS A 9 40.96 41.11 7.31
CA LYS A 9 42.37 41.19 6.84
C LYS A 9 42.67 40.07 5.85
N ASN A 10 43.53 40.40 4.89
CA ASN A 10 43.87 39.66 3.68
C ASN A 10 45.39 39.81 3.45
N LYS A 11 45.98 39.12 2.44
CA LYS A 11 47.41 39.21 1.98
C LYS A 11 48.44 38.51 2.91
N ASP A 12 49.68 38.12 2.52
CA ASP A 12 50.45 37.88 1.26
C ASP A 12 51.78 37.17 1.72
N MET A 13 52.65 36.46 0.95
CA MET A 13 52.60 35.78 -0.36
C MET A 13 53.93 34.98 -0.58
N MET A 14 53.88 33.73 -1.10
CA MET A 14 54.99 32.89 -1.64
C MET A 14 56.13 32.36 -0.73
N GLY A 15 56.70 31.21 -1.13
CA GLY A 15 57.93 30.62 -0.58
C GLY A 15 58.26 29.22 -1.11
N CYS A 16 58.87 29.11 -2.30
CA CYS A 16 59.26 27.83 -2.93
C CYS A 16 60.43 27.13 -2.22
N LEU A 17 60.45 25.79 -2.25
CA LEU A 17 61.69 25.02 -2.45
C LEU A 17 61.45 23.81 -3.36
N TYR A 18 62.49 23.45 -4.11
CA TYR A 18 62.43 22.69 -5.36
C TYR A 18 63.38 21.49 -5.26
N SER A 19 63.02 20.32 -5.80
CA SER A 19 64.03 19.42 -6.39
C SER A 19 63.43 18.62 -7.54
N LYS A 20 64.21 18.50 -8.63
CA LYS A 20 63.88 17.77 -9.87
C LYS A 20 64.79 16.55 -9.97
N SER A 21 64.27 15.45 -10.52
CA SER A 21 65.02 14.66 -11.51
C SER A 21 64.08 13.95 -12.49
N LYS A 22 64.52 13.81 -13.73
CA LYS A 22 63.86 13.07 -14.83
C LYS A 22 64.92 12.25 -15.55
N SER A 23 64.67 10.95 -15.74
CA SER A 23 65.16 10.10 -16.85
C SER A 23 64.61 8.67 -16.61
N SER A 24 63.60 8.20 -17.35
CA SER A 24 63.61 7.65 -18.72
C SER A 24 64.10 6.20 -18.84
N SER A 25 63.13 5.32 -19.16
CA SER A 25 63.24 4.04 -19.89
C SER A 25 64.17 2.93 -19.38
N PHE A 26 63.58 1.78 -19.01
CA PHE A 26 63.97 0.47 -19.58
C PHE A 26 62.80 -0.54 -19.48
N LYS A 27 62.57 -1.34 -20.54
CA LYS A 27 61.56 -2.41 -20.53
C LYS A 27 62.11 -3.64 -19.76
N ARG A 28 61.28 -4.24 -18.90
CA ARG A 28 61.35 -5.67 -18.56
C ARG A 28 59.98 -6.29 -18.76
N LYS A 29 59.96 -7.57 -19.15
CA LYS A 29 58.79 -8.35 -19.55
C LYS A 29 58.79 -9.64 -18.73
N VAL A 30 57.60 -10.17 -18.41
CA VAL A 30 57.39 -11.47 -17.71
C VAL A 30 57.75 -11.37 -16.20
N ASN A 31 56.99 -11.92 -15.23
CA ASN A 31 56.06 -13.05 -15.27
C ASN A 31 54.76 -12.84 -14.47
N GLU A 32 53.82 -13.78 -14.61
CA GLU A 32 52.52 -13.84 -13.94
C GLU A 32 52.62 -13.94 -12.40
N ASN A 33 51.62 -13.37 -11.70
CA ASN A 33 50.90 -14.13 -10.66
C ASN A 33 49.62 -13.41 -10.19
N ASN A 34 48.49 -14.10 -10.43
CA ASN A 34 47.29 -14.18 -9.60
C ASN A 34 46.79 -12.89 -8.90
N LYS A 35 45.84 -12.20 -9.55
CA LYS A 35 44.90 -11.29 -8.88
C LYS A 35 43.48 -11.68 -9.23
N ASN A 36 42.87 -12.48 -8.35
CA ASN A 36 41.41 -12.47 -8.19
C ASN A 36 40.98 -11.05 -7.83
N ALA A 37 40.51 -10.29 -8.81
CA ALA A 37 39.89 -9.00 -8.58
C ALA A 37 38.61 -9.24 -7.77
N LYS A 38 38.61 -8.78 -6.52
CA LYS A 38 37.39 -8.71 -5.72
C LYS A 38 36.48 -7.64 -6.33
N GLY A 39 35.62 -8.05 -7.25
CA GLY A 39 34.52 -7.21 -7.71
C GLY A 39 33.61 -6.92 -6.52
N TYR A 40 33.38 -5.64 -6.25
CA TYR A 40 32.47 -5.21 -5.22
C TYR A 40 31.03 -5.24 -5.73
N SER A 41 30.04 -5.32 -4.84
CA SER A 41 28.61 -5.42 -5.21
C SER A 41 28.09 -4.25 -6.06
N TRP A 42 28.80 -3.12 -6.10
CA TRP A 42 28.48 -1.96 -6.92
C TRP A 42 29.12 -1.98 -8.32
N ASP A 43 30.13 -2.83 -8.56
CA ASP A 43 30.80 -2.94 -9.87
C ASP A 43 29.93 -3.66 -10.91
N ASN A 44 28.89 -4.38 -10.46
CA ASN A 44 27.93 -5.15 -11.26
C ASN A 44 26.50 -4.57 -11.22
N LYS A 45 26.31 -3.29 -10.91
CA LYS A 45 24.99 -2.66 -11.09
C LYS A 45 24.76 -2.39 -12.57
N GLU A 46 23.77 -3.07 -13.16
CA GLU A 46 23.22 -2.70 -14.47
C GLU A 46 22.82 -1.22 -14.45
N ALA A 47 23.15 -0.50 -15.53
CA ALA A 47 22.89 0.93 -15.62
C ALA A 47 21.37 1.17 -15.80
N VAL A 48 20.69 1.53 -14.70
CA VAL A 48 19.27 1.85 -14.69
C VAL A 48 19.03 3.11 -15.53
N ASN A 49 18.32 2.97 -16.65
CA ASN A 49 17.95 4.09 -17.52
C ASN A 49 16.62 4.71 -17.03
N PRO A 50 16.56 6.00 -16.66
CA PRO A 50 15.34 6.63 -16.16
C PRO A 50 14.14 6.53 -17.11
N LYS A 51 14.36 6.44 -18.43
CA LYS A 51 13.29 6.34 -19.42
C LYS A 51 12.49 5.04 -19.34
N ASP A 52 13.06 3.97 -18.79
CA ASP A 52 12.40 2.66 -18.74
C ASP A 52 11.27 2.66 -17.69
N PHE A 53 11.37 3.57 -16.71
CA PHE A 53 10.45 3.79 -15.59
C PHE A 53 9.57 5.02 -15.78
N MET A 54 9.38 5.44 -17.03
CA MET A 54 8.53 6.55 -17.40
C MET A 54 7.58 6.15 -18.53
N ILE A 55 6.35 6.67 -18.48
CA ILE A 55 5.39 6.67 -19.58
C ILE A 55 5.01 8.13 -19.80
N GLU A 56 5.32 8.68 -20.96
CA GLU A 56 5.07 10.08 -21.28
C GLU A 56 4.42 10.22 -22.66
N ASN A 57 3.47 11.15 -22.78
CA ASN A 57 2.84 11.52 -24.06
C ASN A 57 2.12 10.36 -24.78
N ALA A 58 1.69 9.33 -24.05
CA ALA A 58 0.92 8.22 -24.60
C ALA A 58 -0.49 8.70 -24.98
N LYS A 59 -0.93 8.43 -26.21
CA LYS A 59 -2.24 8.87 -26.71
C LYS A 59 -2.96 7.74 -27.45
N ASP A 60 -4.19 7.45 -27.02
CA ASP A 60 -5.04 6.37 -27.56
C ASP A 60 -4.32 4.99 -27.53
N GLU A 61 -3.40 4.80 -26.58
CA GLU A 61 -2.50 3.65 -26.51
C GLU A 61 -2.88 2.66 -25.39
N THR A 62 -2.25 1.48 -25.40
CA THR A 62 -2.36 0.51 -24.30
C THR A 62 -0.99 -0.04 -23.94
N ILE A 63 -0.50 0.32 -22.76
CA ILE A 63 0.87 0.09 -22.30
C ILE A 63 0.85 -0.81 -21.07
N VAL A 64 1.65 -1.88 -21.10
CA VAL A 64 1.77 -2.84 -19.99
C VAL A 64 3.23 -2.92 -19.53
N ARG A 65 3.43 -2.90 -18.23
CA ARG A 65 4.68 -3.25 -17.54
C ARG A 65 4.43 -4.55 -16.77
N LEU A 66 5.05 -5.63 -17.21
CA LEU A 66 4.85 -6.98 -16.65
C LEU A 66 5.61 -7.18 -15.32
N PRO A 67 5.30 -8.22 -14.54
CA PRO A 67 6.01 -8.54 -13.29
C PRO A 67 7.53 -8.60 -13.48
N GLY A 68 8.27 -7.96 -12.58
CA GLY A 68 9.73 -7.87 -12.63
C GLY A 68 10.29 -6.83 -13.62
N SER A 69 9.47 -5.95 -14.20
CA SER A 69 9.95 -4.86 -15.06
C SER A 69 10.23 -3.55 -14.31
N VAL A 70 9.64 -3.32 -13.13
CA VAL A 70 9.85 -2.10 -12.31
C VAL A 70 10.74 -2.38 -11.11
N LYS A 71 10.67 -3.57 -10.51
CA LYS A 71 11.53 -4.03 -9.40
C LYS A 71 11.70 -2.99 -8.27
N GLY A 72 10.62 -2.34 -7.86
CA GLY A 72 10.66 -1.34 -6.79
C GLY A 72 11.44 -0.07 -7.12
N GLN A 73 11.60 0.30 -8.39
CA GLN A 73 12.07 1.65 -8.75
C GLN A 73 10.95 2.70 -8.54
N GLN A 74 11.33 3.98 -8.60
CA GLN A 74 10.36 5.07 -8.80
C GLN A 74 9.83 5.02 -10.24
N PHE A 75 8.55 5.34 -10.43
CA PHE A 75 7.92 5.41 -11.75
C PHE A 75 7.28 6.79 -11.98
N ILE A 76 7.11 7.20 -13.24
CA ILE A 76 6.41 8.44 -13.62
C ILE A 76 5.44 8.14 -14.77
N ILE A 77 4.23 8.66 -14.69
CA ILE A 77 3.28 8.76 -15.81
C ILE A 77 2.97 10.23 -16.02
N GLN A 78 3.11 10.77 -17.23
CA GLN A 78 2.85 12.19 -17.50
C GLN A 78 2.25 12.46 -18.88
N ASN A 79 1.39 13.47 -19.00
CA ASN A 79 0.85 13.97 -20.28
C ASN A 79 0.15 12.88 -21.13
N CYS A 80 -0.58 11.95 -20.52
CA CYS A 80 -1.21 10.82 -21.24
C CYS A 80 -2.70 11.08 -21.51
N GLU A 81 -3.18 10.74 -22.71
CA GLU A 81 -4.56 10.96 -23.15
C GLU A 81 -5.22 9.65 -23.61
N ASN A 82 -6.46 9.38 -23.17
CA ASN A 82 -7.30 8.25 -23.60
C ASN A 82 -6.62 6.87 -23.57
N SER A 83 -5.62 6.69 -22.69
CA SER A 83 -4.71 5.54 -22.73
C SER A 83 -4.93 4.57 -21.58
N ASN A 84 -4.69 3.28 -21.82
CA ASN A 84 -4.80 2.23 -20.82
C ASN A 84 -3.41 1.80 -20.35
N ILE A 85 -3.05 2.05 -19.09
CA ILE A 85 -1.71 1.85 -18.55
C ILE A 85 -1.78 0.85 -17.39
N TYR A 86 -0.95 -0.19 -17.41
CA TYR A 86 -0.99 -1.23 -16.38
C TYR A 86 0.42 -1.59 -15.90
N ILE A 87 0.67 -1.42 -14.60
CA ILE A 87 1.96 -1.69 -13.96
C ILE A 87 1.81 -2.88 -13.00
N TYR A 88 2.02 -4.09 -13.52
CA TYR A 88 1.93 -5.37 -12.80
C TYR A 88 3.20 -5.69 -11.99
N ASP A 89 3.78 -4.69 -11.32
CA ASP A 89 4.95 -4.84 -10.47
C ASP A 89 4.92 -3.89 -9.28
N HIS A 90 5.72 -4.19 -8.26
CA HIS A 90 5.91 -3.34 -7.10
C HIS A 90 6.76 -2.11 -7.43
N ILE A 91 6.43 -0.99 -6.79
CA ILE A 91 6.94 0.36 -7.07
C ILE A 91 7.41 1.00 -5.76
N ASN A 92 8.43 1.86 -5.79
CA ASN A 92 8.81 2.64 -4.61
C ASN A 92 7.84 3.83 -4.40
N THR A 93 7.69 4.66 -5.42
CA THR A 93 6.79 5.83 -5.46
C THR A 93 6.43 6.13 -6.91
N ILE A 94 5.26 6.71 -7.16
CA ILE A 94 4.82 7.08 -8.51
C ILE A 94 4.06 8.42 -8.50
N THR A 95 4.37 9.25 -9.49
CA THR A 95 3.54 10.43 -9.84
C THR A 95 2.78 10.14 -11.14
N VAL A 96 1.55 10.64 -11.20
CA VAL A 96 0.71 10.61 -12.39
C VAL A 96 0.21 12.03 -12.63
N ASP A 97 0.71 12.64 -13.68
CA ASP A 97 0.64 14.09 -13.91
C ASP A 97 -0.03 14.38 -15.26
N ASP A 98 -0.90 15.39 -15.33
CA ASP A 98 -1.47 15.90 -16.60
C ASP A 98 -2.13 14.80 -17.47
N CYS A 99 -2.82 13.84 -16.85
CA CYS A 99 -3.44 12.71 -17.56
C CYS A 99 -4.95 12.87 -17.72
N ASN A 100 -5.46 12.67 -18.95
CA ASN A 100 -6.89 12.83 -19.27
C ASN A 100 -7.49 11.56 -19.91
N GLY A 101 -8.69 11.14 -19.47
CA GLY A 101 -9.39 9.98 -20.06
C GLY A 101 -8.67 8.63 -19.93
N CYS A 102 -7.66 8.51 -19.05
CA CYS A 102 -6.82 7.32 -18.92
C CYS A 102 -7.39 6.30 -17.92
N ASN A 103 -7.11 5.01 -18.18
CA ASN A 103 -7.35 3.91 -17.24
C ASN A 103 -6.00 3.39 -16.73
N VAL A 104 -5.70 3.53 -15.44
CA VAL A 104 -4.36 3.23 -14.87
C VAL A 104 -4.40 2.21 -13.72
N PHE A 105 -3.77 1.05 -13.90
CA PHE A 105 -3.51 0.06 -12.85
C PHE A 105 -2.10 0.26 -12.28
N ILE A 106 -2.01 0.50 -10.97
CA ILE A 106 -0.78 0.73 -10.22
C ILE A 106 -0.62 -0.37 -9.17
N GLY A 107 0.36 -1.24 -9.39
CA GLY A 107 0.73 -2.30 -8.47
C GLY A 107 1.28 -1.79 -7.11
N PRO A 108 1.56 -2.70 -6.16
CA PRO A 108 1.93 -2.36 -4.79
C PRO A 108 3.05 -1.32 -4.67
N THR A 109 2.68 -0.12 -4.25
CA THR A 109 3.58 1.04 -4.14
C THR A 109 3.98 1.25 -2.67
N LYS A 110 5.26 1.05 -2.36
CA LYS A 110 5.80 1.10 -0.99
C LYS A 110 5.60 2.45 -0.30
N GLY A 111 5.66 3.54 -1.04
CA GLY A 111 5.47 4.90 -0.54
C GLY A 111 4.19 5.53 -1.10
N SER A 112 4.35 6.72 -1.70
CA SER A 112 3.25 7.52 -2.22
C SER A 112 2.86 7.18 -3.65
N VAL A 113 1.56 7.18 -3.90
CA VAL A 113 0.97 7.45 -5.22
C VAL A 113 0.44 8.88 -5.18
N PHE A 114 0.90 9.75 -6.09
CA PHE A 114 0.46 11.13 -6.18
C PHE A 114 -0.12 11.42 -7.56
N LEU A 115 -1.43 11.66 -7.63
CA LEU A 115 -2.13 12.12 -8.83
C LEU A 115 -2.17 13.66 -8.84
N ARG A 116 -1.83 14.30 -9.95
CA ARG A 116 -1.87 15.76 -10.12
C ARG A 116 -2.46 16.13 -11.48
N ASP A 117 -3.35 17.12 -11.49
CA ASP A 117 -3.88 17.71 -12.73
C ASP A 117 -4.51 16.66 -13.68
N CYS A 118 -5.07 15.58 -13.10
CA CYS A 118 -5.69 14.47 -13.85
C CYS A 118 -7.21 14.61 -13.97
N SER A 119 -7.78 14.23 -15.12
CA SER A 119 -9.23 14.30 -15.33
C SER A 119 -9.84 13.14 -16.10
N GLU A 120 -11.10 12.82 -15.77
CA GLU A 120 -11.90 11.79 -16.45
C GLU A 120 -11.21 10.40 -16.45
N CYS A 121 -10.36 10.15 -15.46
CA CYS A 121 -9.51 8.97 -15.38
C CYS A 121 -10.04 7.95 -14.37
N ARG A 122 -9.67 6.69 -14.57
CA ARG A 122 -10.03 5.56 -13.71
C ARG A 122 -8.77 4.87 -13.21
N PHE A 123 -8.77 4.44 -11.97
CA PHE A 123 -7.59 3.98 -11.26
C PHE A 123 -7.86 2.75 -10.41
N LEU A 124 -6.96 1.77 -10.48
CA LEU A 124 -6.82 0.69 -9.50
C LEU A 124 -5.46 0.85 -8.84
N ILE A 125 -5.42 1.07 -7.52
CA ILE A 125 -4.20 1.50 -6.82
C ILE A 125 -3.99 0.68 -5.55
N VAL A 126 -2.75 0.23 -5.35
CA VAL A 126 -2.25 -0.26 -4.06
C VAL A 126 -1.07 0.61 -3.59
N CYS A 127 -1.16 1.24 -2.43
CA CYS A 127 -0.11 2.13 -1.92
C CYS A 127 -0.03 2.24 -0.39
N GLN A 128 1.10 2.71 0.14
CA GLN A 128 1.17 3.15 1.53
C GLN A 128 0.39 4.46 1.73
N GLN A 129 0.67 5.46 0.89
CA GLN A 129 0.06 6.79 0.96
C GLN A 129 -0.60 7.17 -0.38
N PHE A 130 -1.86 7.60 -0.36
CA PHE A 130 -2.54 8.14 -1.53
C PHE A 130 -2.70 9.66 -1.41
N ARG A 131 -2.37 10.39 -2.48
CA ARG A 131 -2.64 11.83 -2.63
C ARG A 131 -3.21 12.10 -4.02
N ALA A 132 -4.23 12.94 -4.10
CA ALA A 132 -4.67 13.57 -5.34
C ALA A 132 -4.73 15.09 -5.16
N ARG A 133 -4.25 15.85 -6.14
CA ARG A 133 -4.39 17.31 -6.17
C ARG A 133 -4.85 17.80 -7.54
N ASP A 134 -5.71 18.81 -7.58
CA ASP A 134 -6.20 19.44 -8.81
C ASP A 134 -6.87 18.42 -9.79
N CYS A 135 -7.41 17.32 -9.27
CA CYS A 135 -8.02 16.24 -10.07
C CYS A 135 -9.55 16.37 -10.16
N LYS A 136 -10.15 15.94 -11.27
CA LYS A 136 -11.61 16.03 -11.48
C LYS A 136 -12.23 14.80 -12.17
N VAL A 137 -13.42 14.39 -11.72
CA VAL A 137 -14.19 13.27 -12.33
C VAL A 137 -13.36 11.98 -12.39
N MET A 138 -13.19 11.34 -11.24
CA MET A 138 -12.23 10.23 -11.08
C MET A 138 -12.86 9.02 -10.40
N ASP A 139 -12.61 7.82 -10.90
CA ASP A 139 -13.02 6.55 -10.26
C ASP A 139 -11.79 5.80 -9.74
N ILE A 140 -11.71 5.56 -8.43
CA ILE A 140 -10.50 5.04 -7.78
C ILE A 140 -10.82 3.83 -6.89
N PHE A 141 -10.47 2.63 -7.36
CA PHE A 141 -10.48 1.41 -6.55
C PHE A 141 -9.16 1.31 -5.79
N LEU A 142 -9.20 1.47 -4.46
CA LEU A 142 -8.03 1.78 -3.65
C LEU A 142 -7.75 0.71 -2.57
N CYS A 143 -6.46 0.42 -2.38
CA CYS A 143 -5.90 -0.18 -1.19
C CYS A 143 -4.83 0.76 -0.61
N CYS A 144 -5.15 1.46 0.47
CA CYS A 144 -4.25 2.47 1.06
C CYS A 144 -3.98 2.23 2.54
N ALA A 145 -2.71 2.10 2.93
CA ALA A 145 -2.31 1.78 4.31
C ALA A 145 -2.54 2.94 5.30
N THR A 146 -2.43 4.19 4.86
CA THR A 146 -2.77 5.40 5.62
C THR A 146 -4.08 6.03 5.14
N GLN A 147 -4.51 7.12 5.78
CA GLN A 147 -5.66 7.91 5.34
C GLN A 147 -5.42 8.50 3.93
N PRO A 148 -6.29 8.25 2.93
CA PRO A 148 -6.17 8.89 1.61
C PRO A 148 -6.46 10.39 1.68
N ILE A 149 -5.72 11.18 0.90
CA ILE A 149 -5.79 12.66 0.91
C ILE A 149 -6.20 13.19 -0.46
N ILE A 150 -7.09 14.19 -0.47
CA ILE A 150 -7.39 15.02 -1.64
C ILE A 150 -7.26 16.53 -1.33
N GLU A 151 -6.93 17.32 -2.34
CA GLU A 151 -6.80 18.79 -2.27
C GLU A 151 -7.15 19.41 -3.64
N SER A 152 -7.96 20.46 -3.69
CA SER A 152 -8.45 21.10 -4.94
C SER A 152 -9.12 20.14 -5.94
N CYS A 153 -9.69 19.03 -5.46
CA CYS A 153 -10.32 18.01 -6.30
C CYS A 153 -11.84 18.19 -6.42
N SER A 154 -12.48 17.53 -7.41
CA SER A 154 -13.94 17.46 -7.56
C SER A 154 -14.39 16.13 -8.17
N ASP A 155 -15.60 15.65 -7.84
CA ASP A 155 -16.19 14.40 -8.34
C ASP A 155 -15.26 13.17 -8.26
N ILE A 156 -14.60 12.96 -7.10
CA ILE A 156 -13.74 11.80 -6.86
C ILE A 156 -14.54 10.68 -6.20
N ARG A 157 -14.63 9.50 -6.83
CA ARG A 157 -15.37 8.35 -6.30
C ARG A 157 -14.42 7.22 -5.90
N PHE A 158 -14.50 6.77 -4.66
CA PHE A 158 -13.63 5.71 -4.14
C PHE A 158 -14.36 4.37 -4.00
N GLY A 159 -13.69 3.26 -4.32
CA GLY A 159 -14.14 1.89 -4.09
C GLY A 159 -13.05 1.04 -3.42
N CYS A 160 -13.42 -0.09 -2.83
CA CYS A 160 -12.44 -1.06 -2.31
C CYS A 160 -11.72 -1.75 -3.48
N PHE A 161 -10.40 -1.85 -3.43
CA PHE A 161 -9.62 -2.65 -4.37
C PHE A 161 -10.10 -4.11 -4.41
N CYS A 162 -10.32 -4.66 -5.61
CA CYS A 162 -10.84 -6.01 -5.86
C CYS A 162 -10.10 -6.67 -7.05
N TYR A 163 -8.91 -7.20 -6.81
CA TYR A 163 -8.04 -7.65 -7.90
C TYR A 163 -7.06 -8.74 -7.44
N ASN A 164 -6.68 -9.63 -8.34
CA ASN A 164 -5.64 -10.63 -8.10
C ASN A 164 -4.92 -11.04 -9.40
N TYR A 165 -3.64 -11.41 -9.26
CA TYR A 165 -2.81 -12.08 -10.26
C TYR A 165 -1.66 -12.76 -9.52
N GLY A 166 -1.12 -13.87 -10.05
CA GLY A 166 -0.21 -14.75 -9.30
C GLY A 166 0.91 -14.06 -8.50
N PRO A 167 1.74 -13.19 -9.12
CA PRO A 167 2.77 -12.42 -8.41
C PRO A 167 2.33 -11.34 -7.40
N LEU A 168 1.03 -11.01 -7.29
CA LEU A 168 0.57 -9.84 -6.52
C LEU A 168 0.90 -9.94 -5.03
N GLU A 169 0.77 -11.13 -4.41
CA GLU A 169 1.04 -11.30 -2.98
C GLU A 169 2.51 -11.04 -2.62
N ASP A 170 3.44 -11.51 -3.46
CA ASP A 170 4.87 -11.25 -3.26
C ASP A 170 5.22 -9.80 -3.58
N GLN A 171 4.49 -9.13 -4.47
CA GLN A 171 4.62 -7.69 -4.70
C GLN A 171 4.15 -6.86 -3.49
N PHE A 172 3.07 -7.26 -2.80
CA PHE A 172 2.69 -6.66 -1.51
C PHE A 172 3.81 -6.80 -0.47
N LYS A 173 4.40 -8.00 -0.33
CA LYS A 173 5.53 -8.26 0.59
C LYS A 173 6.75 -7.40 0.24
N ASN A 174 7.12 -7.31 -1.05
CA ASN A 174 8.25 -6.50 -1.53
C ASN A 174 8.01 -4.98 -1.33
N ALA A 175 6.76 -4.53 -1.44
CA ALA A 175 6.34 -3.17 -1.10
C ALA A 175 6.23 -2.91 0.41
N CYS A 176 6.40 -3.92 1.26
CA CYS A 176 6.18 -3.86 2.71
C CYS A 176 4.74 -3.47 3.10
N LEU A 177 3.75 -3.85 2.29
CA LEU A 177 2.33 -3.58 2.52
C LEU A 177 1.60 -4.83 3.02
N SER A 178 0.66 -4.65 3.96
CA SER A 178 -0.28 -5.70 4.37
C SER A 178 -1.57 -5.60 3.58
N ILE A 179 -2.08 -6.74 3.11
CA ILE A 179 -3.40 -6.86 2.48
C ILE A 179 -4.55 -6.49 3.42
N PHE A 180 -4.31 -6.49 4.74
CA PHE A 180 -5.31 -6.10 5.75
C PHE A 180 -5.30 -4.60 6.07
N ASN A 181 -4.30 -3.83 5.65
CA ASN A 181 -4.22 -2.40 5.96
C ASN A 181 -4.82 -1.57 4.81
N ASN A 182 -6.15 -1.41 4.82
CA ASN A 182 -6.87 -0.63 3.81
C ASN A 182 -7.82 0.42 4.42
N ASN A 183 -7.66 1.69 4.03
CA ASN A 183 -8.44 2.84 4.49
C ASN A 183 -9.20 3.54 3.35
N TRP A 184 -9.45 2.86 2.23
CA TRP A 184 -9.98 3.42 0.98
C TRP A 184 -11.20 4.34 1.09
N SER A 185 -12.00 4.23 2.15
CA SER A 185 -13.22 5.01 2.37
C SER A 185 -13.08 6.22 3.29
N ASN A 186 -11.99 6.32 4.06
CA ASN A 186 -11.79 7.36 5.07
C ASN A 186 -10.99 8.53 4.47
N ILE A 187 -11.61 9.30 3.57
CA ILE A 187 -10.91 10.35 2.81
C ILE A 187 -10.77 11.63 3.64
N HIS A 188 -9.55 12.19 3.66
CA HIS A 188 -9.31 13.55 4.14
C HIS A 188 -9.29 14.53 2.96
N ASP A 189 -10.12 15.57 3.03
CA ASP A 189 -10.21 16.64 2.04
C ASP A 189 -9.67 17.95 2.68
N PHE A 190 -8.59 18.49 2.12
CA PHE A 190 -7.99 19.74 2.59
C PHE A 190 -8.76 20.99 2.14
N THR A 191 -9.64 20.88 1.13
CA THR A 191 -10.34 22.00 0.49
C THR A 191 -11.82 21.68 0.29
N PRO A 192 -12.57 21.34 1.36
CA PRO A 192 -13.97 20.96 1.24
C PRO A 192 -14.80 22.12 0.66
N ALA A 193 -15.62 21.81 -0.36
CA ALA A 193 -16.55 22.78 -0.94
C ALA A 193 -17.67 23.15 0.06
N GLU A 194 -18.19 24.37 -0.03
CA GLU A 194 -19.28 24.83 0.84
C GLU A 194 -20.62 24.23 0.37
N GLY A 195 -21.18 23.30 1.15
CA GLY A 195 -22.47 22.68 0.88
C GLY A 195 -22.43 21.39 0.03
N GLU A 196 -21.30 21.10 -0.62
CA GLU A 196 -21.10 19.91 -1.46
C GLU A 196 -19.89 19.09 -0.98
N ARG A 197 -19.78 17.83 -1.42
CA ARG A 197 -18.59 17.00 -1.17
C ARG A 197 -17.83 16.80 -2.47
N ASN A 198 -16.54 17.11 -2.46
CA ASN A 198 -15.62 16.85 -3.57
C ASN A 198 -15.41 15.35 -3.86
N TRP A 199 -15.89 14.47 -2.97
CA TRP A 199 -15.76 13.03 -3.08
C TRP A 199 -16.98 12.26 -2.57
N SER A 200 -17.13 11.04 -3.08
CA SER A 200 -18.12 10.06 -2.62
C SER A 200 -17.53 8.64 -2.63
N LEU A 201 -18.31 7.69 -2.13
CA LEU A 201 -18.00 6.26 -2.28
C LEU A 201 -18.78 5.70 -3.47
N LEU A 202 -18.18 4.76 -4.20
CA LEU A 202 -18.85 3.99 -5.26
C LEU A 202 -19.95 3.10 -4.66
N PRO A 203 -20.97 2.72 -5.46
CA PRO A 203 -21.96 1.73 -5.05
C PRO A 203 -21.33 0.42 -4.58
N LYS A 204 -21.95 -0.25 -3.60
CA LYS A 204 -21.44 -1.52 -3.03
C LYS A 204 -21.34 -2.65 -4.06
N ASP A 205 -22.15 -2.58 -5.10
CA ASP A 205 -22.24 -3.51 -6.24
C ASP A 205 -21.39 -3.07 -7.45
N ALA A 206 -20.63 -1.98 -7.36
CA ALA A 206 -19.71 -1.56 -8.40
C ALA A 206 -18.60 -2.60 -8.64
N ARG A 207 -18.60 -3.23 -9.82
CA ARG A 207 -17.59 -4.22 -10.22
C ARG A 207 -16.48 -3.53 -10.98
N ILE A 208 -15.23 -3.96 -10.80
CA ILE A 208 -14.09 -3.36 -11.50
C ILE A 208 -14.24 -3.46 -13.02
N GLU A 209 -14.79 -4.56 -13.55
CA GLU A 209 -15.06 -4.75 -14.98
C GLU A 209 -15.97 -3.67 -15.60
N ASP A 210 -16.88 -3.06 -14.83
CA ASP A 210 -17.83 -2.06 -15.33
C ASP A 210 -17.14 -0.69 -15.57
N PHE A 211 -15.98 -0.48 -14.92
CA PHE A 211 -15.22 0.77 -14.96
C PHE A 211 -13.91 0.60 -15.71
N PHE A 212 -13.23 -0.53 -15.53
CA PHE A 212 -11.83 -0.70 -15.89
C PHE A 212 -11.66 -1.74 -17.00
N PRO A 213 -11.19 -1.33 -18.20
CA PRO A 213 -10.86 -2.30 -19.23
C PRO A 213 -9.72 -3.21 -18.75
N LEU A 214 -9.72 -4.47 -19.19
CA LEU A 214 -8.60 -5.37 -19.01
C LEU A 214 -7.72 -5.37 -20.28
N PRO A 215 -6.39 -5.55 -20.18
CA PRO A 215 -5.55 -5.66 -21.36
C PRO A 215 -5.88 -6.92 -22.15
N SER A 216 -5.64 -6.88 -23.46
CA SER A 216 -5.73 -8.08 -24.30
C SER A 216 -4.78 -9.18 -23.83
N SER A 217 -5.18 -10.44 -24.00
CA SER A 217 -4.36 -11.62 -23.65
C SER A 217 -2.95 -11.58 -24.27
N GLU A 218 -2.82 -11.07 -25.51
CA GLU A 218 -1.53 -10.84 -26.18
C GLU A 218 -0.57 -9.94 -25.37
N LYS A 219 -1.09 -8.91 -24.67
CA LYS A 219 -0.28 -8.00 -23.85
C LYS A 219 -0.03 -8.51 -22.43
N LEU A 220 -0.82 -9.47 -21.96
CA LEU A 220 -0.66 -10.14 -20.67
C LEU A 220 0.28 -11.36 -20.75
N GLY A 221 0.36 -12.01 -21.91
CA GLY A 221 1.04 -13.30 -22.05
C GLY A 221 0.39 -14.35 -21.16
N ASP A 222 1.19 -14.99 -20.30
CA ASP A 222 0.72 -15.99 -19.34
C ASP A 222 0.08 -15.38 -18.07
N LEU A 223 0.07 -14.05 -17.92
CA LEU A 223 -0.43 -13.39 -16.71
C LEU A 223 -1.96 -13.44 -16.63
N GLN A 224 -2.48 -14.32 -15.79
CA GLN A 224 -3.91 -14.40 -15.48
C GLN A 224 -4.29 -13.34 -14.44
N VAL A 225 -5.26 -12.50 -14.81
CA VAL A 225 -5.88 -11.49 -13.95
C VAL A 225 -7.26 -11.98 -13.54
N LEU A 226 -7.58 -11.83 -12.26
CA LEU A 226 -8.90 -12.09 -11.69
C LEU A 226 -9.40 -10.80 -11.04
N THR A 227 -10.67 -10.48 -11.24
CA THR A 227 -11.33 -9.27 -10.71
C THR A 227 -12.55 -9.58 -9.85
N ASP A 228 -12.92 -10.86 -9.73
CA ASP A 228 -14.08 -11.27 -8.95
C ASP A 228 -13.83 -11.12 -7.44
N PRO A 229 -14.85 -10.73 -6.65
CA PRO A 229 -14.77 -10.61 -5.20
C PRO A 229 -14.18 -11.80 -4.45
N GLN A 230 -14.39 -13.03 -4.94
CA GLN A 230 -14.02 -14.26 -4.24
C GLN A 230 -12.56 -14.66 -4.46
N SER A 231 -11.89 -14.07 -5.45
CA SER A 231 -10.48 -14.29 -5.75
C SER A 231 -9.58 -13.10 -5.39
N SER A 232 -10.14 -11.93 -5.07
CA SER A 232 -9.39 -10.74 -4.65
C SER A 232 -8.40 -11.05 -3.53
N LEU A 233 -7.15 -10.59 -3.68
CA LEU A 233 -6.13 -10.76 -2.65
C LEU A 233 -6.40 -9.86 -1.43
N VAL A 234 -6.91 -8.65 -1.66
CA VAL A 234 -7.30 -7.71 -0.61
C VAL A 234 -8.73 -8.05 -0.17
N PRO A 235 -8.99 -8.28 1.12
CA PRO A 235 -10.34 -8.48 1.63
C PRO A 235 -11.27 -7.32 1.29
N LEU A 236 -12.45 -7.62 0.75
CA LEU A 236 -13.44 -6.58 0.48
C LEU A 236 -14.05 -6.07 1.78
N THR A 237 -13.75 -4.81 2.06
CA THR A 237 -14.23 -4.09 3.24
C THR A 237 -15.31 -3.10 2.80
N GLN A 238 -16.38 -2.95 3.58
CA GLN A 238 -17.38 -1.91 3.33
C GLN A 238 -16.96 -0.53 3.87
N GLY A 239 -15.89 -0.45 4.66
CA GLY A 239 -15.35 0.81 5.17
C GLY A 239 -16.40 1.59 5.98
N ASP A 240 -16.49 2.89 5.70
CA ASP A 240 -17.46 3.80 6.31
C ASP A 240 -18.82 3.85 5.57
N LEU A 241 -19.13 2.87 4.71
CA LEU A 241 -20.46 2.72 4.11
C LEU A 241 -21.55 2.47 5.19
N GLN A 242 -22.83 2.59 4.77
CA GLN A 242 -23.99 2.50 5.66
C GLN A 242 -23.96 1.27 6.59
N ARG A 243 -23.95 1.54 7.89
CA ARG A 243 -24.00 0.54 8.97
C ARG A 243 -25.33 -0.21 8.94
N LEU A 244 -25.27 -1.54 8.92
CA LEU A 244 -26.46 -2.40 8.84
C LEU A 244 -27.17 -2.57 10.19
N SER A 245 -26.43 -2.54 11.29
CA SER A 245 -26.99 -2.75 12.63
C SER A 245 -26.20 -2.04 13.73
N MET A 246 -26.74 -2.08 14.96
CA MET A 246 -26.03 -1.65 16.17
C MET A 246 -25.12 -2.74 16.78
N HIS A 247 -25.06 -3.92 16.15
CA HIS A 247 -24.28 -5.07 16.62
C HIS A 247 -22.93 -5.10 15.91
N TYR A 248 -21.86 -5.19 16.70
CA TYR A 248 -20.48 -5.18 16.23
C TYR A 248 -19.68 -6.31 16.88
N CYS A 249 -18.67 -6.81 16.17
CA CYS A 249 -17.72 -7.79 16.70
C CYS A 249 -16.29 -7.45 16.27
N LEU A 250 -15.36 -7.44 17.22
CA LEU A 250 -13.92 -7.49 16.93
C LEU A 250 -13.49 -8.96 16.88
N VAL A 251 -12.79 -9.36 15.82
CA VAL A 251 -12.03 -10.62 15.76
C VAL A 251 -10.56 -10.27 15.66
N VAL A 252 -9.68 -10.87 16.47
CA VAL A 252 -8.22 -10.66 16.38
C VAL A 252 -7.49 -12.00 16.29
N PHE A 253 -6.71 -12.18 15.24
CA PHE A 253 -5.82 -13.33 15.04
C PHE A 253 -4.41 -12.97 15.50
N PHE A 254 -3.82 -13.77 16.39
CA PHE A 254 -2.47 -13.56 16.87
C PHE A 254 -1.44 -14.30 16.02
N ALA A 255 -0.24 -13.72 15.85
CA ALA A 255 0.84 -14.29 15.07
C ALA A 255 1.25 -15.71 15.52
N ASP A 256 1.21 -16.64 14.57
CA ASP A 256 1.64 -18.04 14.70
C ASP A 256 2.09 -18.67 13.37
N GLY A 257 2.32 -17.85 12.33
CA GLY A 257 2.63 -18.31 10.96
C GLY A 257 1.42 -18.70 10.11
N HIS A 258 0.23 -18.84 10.69
CA HIS A 258 -1.00 -19.23 9.97
C HIS A 258 -2.18 -18.25 10.18
N ALA A 259 -1.97 -17.17 10.93
CA ALA A 259 -2.96 -16.14 11.23
C ALA A 259 -3.67 -15.56 9.99
N GLN A 260 -2.91 -15.20 8.94
CA GLN A 260 -3.46 -14.69 7.67
C GLN A 260 -4.42 -15.69 7.02
N ASN A 261 -4.03 -16.97 6.91
CA ASN A 261 -4.86 -18.00 6.29
C ASN A 261 -6.19 -18.19 7.05
N ARG A 262 -6.15 -18.19 8.38
CA ARG A 262 -7.36 -18.28 9.21
C ARG A 262 -8.22 -17.02 9.14
N ALA A 263 -7.62 -15.84 9.02
CA ALA A 263 -8.35 -14.58 8.84
C ALA A 263 -9.09 -14.57 7.50
N LEU A 264 -8.41 -14.93 6.40
CA LEU A 264 -9.01 -15.04 5.07
C LEU A 264 -10.10 -16.13 5.02
N GLN A 265 -9.89 -17.27 5.69
CA GLN A 265 -10.93 -18.31 5.81
C GLN A 265 -12.16 -17.80 6.57
N LEU A 266 -11.99 -17.10 7.70
CA LEU A 266 -13.11 -16.52 8.47
C LEU A 266 -13.86 -15.47 7.67
N ILE A 267 -13.16 -14.65 6.87
CA ILE A 267 -13.79 -13.70 5.94
C ILE A 267 -14.66 -14.43 4.93
N LYS A 268 -14.10 -15.43 4.23
CA LYS A 268 -14.83 -16.21 3.22
C LYS A 268 -16.02 -16.99 3.77
N GLU A 269 -15.93 -17.52 4.98
CA GLU A 269 -17.06 -18.19 5.64
C GLU A 269 -18.16 -17.19 6.07
N LEU A 270 -17.81 -15.99 6.55
CA LEU A 270 -18.78 -14.98 6.97
C LEU A 270 -19.43 -14.21 5.81
N GLU A 271 -18.79 -14.12 4.64
CA GLU A 271 -19.39 -13.59 3.41
C GLU A 271 -20.65 -14.33 2.97
N GLN A 272 -20.84 -15.58 3.40
CA GLN A 272 -22.05 -16.38 3.16
C GLN A 272 -23.19 -16.08 4.17
N THR A 273 -23.03 -15.04 5.01
CA THR A 273 -23.97 -14.69 6.10
C THR A 273 -24.44 -13.24 6.00
N GLU A 274 -25.31 -12.79 6.93
CA GLU A 274 -25.68 -11.38 7.07
C GLU A 274 -24.57 -10.49 7.69
N SER A 275 -23.45 -11.07 8.13
CA SER A 275 -22.33 -10.33 8.72
C SER A 275 -21.44 -9.69 7.66
N VAL A 276 -21.15 -8.41 7.82
CA VAL A 276 -20.33 -7.60 6.93
C VAL A 276 -18.98 -7.28 7.57
N LEU A 277 -17.90 -7.49 6.83
CA LEU A 277 -16.58 -6.94 7.15
C LEU A 277 -16.59 -5.43 6.86
N LEU A 278 -16.49 -4.61 7.92
CA LEU A 278 -16.36 -3.16 7.78
C LEU A 278 -14.92 -2.77 7.53
N ARG A 279 -13.98 -3.22 8.36
CA ARG A 279 -12.56 -2.84 8.29
C ARG A 279 -11.66 -3.98 8.73
N SER A 280 -10.42 -3.95 8.25
CA SER A 280 -9.33 -4.82 8.70
C SER A 280 -8.09 -3.97 9.03
N LYS A 281 -7.20 -4.50 9.87
CA LYS A 281 -5.84 -3.99 10.11
C LYS A 281 -4.89 -5.13 10.48
N GLU A 282 -3.62 -4.99 10.13
CA GLU A 282 -2.50 -5.78 10.66
C GLU A 282 -1.49 -4.85 11.33
N VAL A 283 -1.30 -5.00 12.65
CA VAL A 283 -0.53 -4.06 13.47
C VAL A 283 0.18 -4.72 14.65
N LEU A 284 1.26 -4.09 15.12
CA LEU A 284 1.95 -4.46 16.36
C LEU A 284 1.22 -3.85 17.56
N LEU A 285 0.84 -4.69 18.53
CA LEU A 285 0.30 -4.23 19.82
C LEU A 285 1.41 -4.19 20.87
N GLU A 286 1.45 -3.10 21.63
CA GLU A 286 2.18 -3.06 22.90
C GLU A 286 1.29 -3.51 24.06
N GLU A 287 1.91 -3.88 25.19
CA GLU A 287 1.22 -4.47 26.35
C GLU A 287 0.12 -3.56 26.91
N ASP A 288 0.42 -2.27 27.06
CA ASP A 288 -0.53 -1.24 27.48
C ASP A 288 -1.72 -1.07 26.51
N ALA A 289 -1.49 -1.16 25.19
CA ALA A 289 -2.58 -1.15 24.20
C ALA A 289 -3.42 -2.44 24.27
N CYS A 290 -2.75 -3.59 24.35
CA CYS A 290 -3.33 -4.91 24.50
C CYS A 290 -4.25 -5.00 25.73
N GLU A 291 -3.77 -4.56 26.90
CA GLU A 291 -4.57 -4.52 28.13
C GLU A 291 -5.78 -3.58 28.03
N ARG A 292 -5.62 -2.40 27.42
CA ARG A 292 -6.76 -1.49 27.17
C ARG A 292 -7.83 -2.10 26.26
N ILE A 293 -7.43 -2.83 25.21
CA ILE A 293 -8.33 -3.40 24.20
C ILE A 293 -9.05 -4.64 24.76
N PHE A 294 -8.31 -5.59 25.34
CA PHE A 294 -8.87 -6.86 25.79
C PHE A 294 -9.37 -6.85 27.25
N GLY A 295 -8.98 -5.84 28.05
CA GLY A 295 -9.34 -5.74 29.47
C GLY A 295 -8.59 -6.74 30.36
N THR A 296 -7.49 -7.33 29.88
CA THR A 296 -6.70 -8.36 30.57
C THR A 296 -5.28 -8.43 30.02
N ASN A 297 -4.33 -8.80 30.89
CA ASN A 297 -2.92 -9.02 30.53
C ASN A 297 -2.64 -10.44 29.96
N ALA A 298 -3.67 -11.30 29.87
CA ALA A 298 -3.53 -12.67 29.38
C ALA A 298 -2.93 -12.77 27.97
N TYR A 299 -3.09 -11.72 27.15
CA TYR A 299 -2.61 -11.69 25.78
C TYR A 299 -1.19 -11.09 25.62
N ASN A 300 -0.61 -10.48 26.66
CA ASN A 300 0.69 -9.79 26.57
C ASN A 300 1.83 -10.69 26.06
N LYS A 301 1.82 -11.97 26.43
CA LYS A 301 2.84 -12.93 25.96
C LYS A 301 2.68 -13.35 24.50
N VAL A 302 1.46 -13.29 23.94
CA VAL A 302 1.21 -13.75 22.56
C VAL A 302 1.41 -12.62 21.54
N ILE A 303 1.15 -11.37 21.89
CA ILE A 303 1.41 -10.21 21.01
C ILE A 303 2.91 -10.02 20.69
N LYS A 304 3.81 -10.51 21.54
CA LYS A 304 5.27 -10.48 21.27
C LYS A 304 5.73 -11.47 20.19
N ARG A 305 4.82 -12.28 19.61
CA ARG A 305 5.13 -13.21 18.50
C ARG A 305 5.17 -12.53 17.13
N GLY A 306 4.58 -11.33 16.98
CA GLY A 306 4.44 -10.64 15.71
C GLY A 306 3.17 -9.78 15.65
N PRO A 307 2.87 -9.16 14.50
CA PRO A 307 1.66 -8.36 14.34
C PRO A 307 0.40 -9.22 14.52
N VAL A 308 -0.69 -8.56 14.89
CA VAL A 308 -2.02 -9.17 15.00
C VAL A 308 -2.91 -8.65 13.89
N ILE A 309 -3.77 -9.52 13.35
CA ILE A 309 -4.75 -9.16 12.32
C ILE A 309 -6.10 -8.95 13.02
N GLY A 310 -6.60 -7.72 13.03
CA GLY A 310 -7.92 -7.37 13.57
C GLY A 310 -8.94 -7.15 12.45
N LEU A 311 -10.14 -7.68 12.63
CA LEU A 311 -11.29 -7.54 11.73
C LEU A 311 -12.48 -6.96 12.50
N GLU A 312 -13.13 -5.94 11.92
CA GLU A 312 -14.39 -5.39 12.41
C GLU A 312 -15.56 -5.93 11.61
N TYR A 313 -16.48 -6.63 12.28
CA TYR A 313 -17.74 -7.07 11.70
C TYR A 313 -18.94 -6.28 12.23
N ASN A 314 -19.92 -6.06 11.36
CA ASN A 314 -21.24 -5.51 11.69
C ASN A 314 -22.35 -6.38 11.09
N GLY A 315 -23.45 -6.59 11.82
CA GLY A 315 -24.58 -7.40 11.37
C GLY A 315 -25.32 -8.02 12.55
N ASN A 316 -26.56 -8.48 12.35
CA ASN A 316 -27.27 -9.13 13.45
C ASN A 316 -26.55 -10.43 13.82
N HIS A 317 -26.54 -10.76 15.10
CA HIS A 317 -25.86 -11.94 15.65
C HIS A 317 -24.36 -12.07 15.30
N CYS A 318 -23.70 -11.02 14.79
CA CYS A 318 -22.33 -11.11 14.25
C CYS A 318 -21.30 -11.65 15.25
N ILE A 319 -21.46 -11.38 16.56
CA ILE A 319 -20.65 -11.96 17.63
C ILE A 319 -20.77 -13.51 17.66
N GLN A 320 -21.99 -14.03 17.58
CA GLN A 320 -22.23 -15.47 17.60
C GLN A 320 -21.66 -16.14 16.35
N LEU A 321 -21.94 -15.57 15.18
CA LEU A 321 -21.42 -16.04 13.89
C LEU A 321 -19.88 -16.07 13.90
N CYS A 322 -19.22 -14.97 14.31
CA CYS A 322 -17.76 -14.91 14.45
C CYS A 322 -17.22 -15.95 15.43
N LEU A 323 -17.89 -16.18 16.56
CA LEU A 323 -17.50 -17.18 17.56
C LEU A 323 -17.62 -18.62 17.04
N GLU A 324 -18.67 -18.93 16.29
CA GLU A 324 -18.91 -20.25 15.71
C GLU A 324 -17.94 -20.54 14.57
N THR A 325 -17.78 -19.61 13.62
CA THR A 325 -16.78 -19.69 12.55
C THR A 325 -15.36 -19.84 13.10
N ALA A 326 -14.93 -19.02 14.07
CA ALA A 326 -13.59 -19.14 14.65
C ALA A 326 -13.33 -20.49 15.35
N LYS A 327 -14.34 -21.08 16.00
CA LYS A 327 -14.26 -22.43 16.58
C LYS A 327 -14.18 -23.51 15.50
N ASN A 328 -14.95 -23.37 14.41
CA ASN A 328 -14.93 -24.33 13.31
C ASN A 328 -13.58 -24.32 12.59
N ILE A 329 -12.98 -23.14 12.36
CA ILE A 329 -11.66 -23.00 11.75
C ILE A 329 -10.57 -23.63 12.63
N THR A 330 -10.57 -23.35 13.94
CA THR A 330 -9.55 -23.92 14.86
C THR A 330 -9.68 -25.43 15.04
N THR A 331 -10.90 -25.99 15.02
CA THR A 331 -11.12 -27.44 15.14
C THR A 331 -10.86 -28.22 13.84
N SER A 332 -11.30 -27.70 12.70
CA SER A 332 -11.16 -28.38 11.39
C SER A 332 -9.72 -28.43 10.86
N THR A 333 -8.92 -27.39 11.12
CA THR A 333 -7.54 -27.29 10.65
C THR A 333 -6.53 -27.94 11.59
N GLY A 334 -6.93 -28.36 12.79
CA GLY A 334 -6.02 -28.80 13.85
C GLY A 334 -5.07 -27.71 14.36
N CYS A 335 -5.24 -26.45 13.95
CA CYS A 335 -4.35 -25.35 14.31
C CYS A 335 -4.60 -24.86 15.74
N THR A 336 -3.54 -24.81 16.54
CA THR A 336 -3.55 -24.28 17.93
C THR A 336 -3.49 -22.75 18.02
N GLY A 337 -3.75 -22.06 16.91
CA GLY A 337 -3.64 -20.62 16.78
C GLY A 337 -4.67 -19.87 17.63
N LEU A 338 -4.21 -18.88 18.39
CA LEU A 338 -5.10 -18.09 19.24
C LEU A 338 -5.90 -17.10 18.41
N ILE A 339 -7.20 -17.03 18.68
CA ILE A 339 -8.14 -16.05 18.12
C ILE A 339 -8.89 -15.41 19.30
N TYR A 340 -8.93 -14.07 19.33
CA TYR A 340 -9.85 -13.32 20.17
C TYR A 340 -11.13 -13.03 19.38
N VAL A 341 -12.28 -13.13 20.04
CA VAL A 341 -13.57 -12.65 19.51
C VAL A 341 -14.29 -11.90 20.63
N SER A 342 -14.82 -10.71 20.34
CA SER A 342 -15.62 -9.95 21.31
C SER A 342 -16.84 -10.77 21.76
N THR A 343 -17.01 -10.95 23.07
CA THR A 343 -18.07 -11.79 23.65
C THR A 343 -19.31 -11.01 24.11
N CYS A 344 -19.25 -9.67 24.11
CA CYS A 344 -20.29 -8.81 24.68
C CYS A 344 -20.55 -7.58 23.80
N PRO A 345 -21.78 -7.35 23.29
CA PRO A 345 -22.12 -6.19 22.46
C PRO A 345 -21.79 -4.83 23.11
N LYS A 346 -21.94 -4.71 24.44
CA LYS A 346 -21.64 -3.47 25.18
C LYS A 346 -20.16 -3.10 25.14
N ASN A 347 -19.29 -4.10 25.09
CA ASN A 347 -17.84 -3.89 25.10
C ASN A 347 -17.26 -3.85 23.69
N ALA A 348 -17.78 -4.68 22.77
CA ALA A 348 -17.25 -4.86 21.41
C ALA A 348 -16.90 -3.54 20.73
N ARG A 349 -17.81 -2.56 20.75
CA ARG A 349 -17.59 -1.23 20.15
C ARG A 349 -16.38 -0.50 20.75
N ASN A 350 -16.26 -0.45 22.08
CA ASN A 350 -15.11 0.15 22.78
C ASN A 350 -13.79 -0.57 22.44
N GLN A 351 -13.83 -1.89 22.25
CA GLN A 351 -12.66 -2.67 21.85
C GLN A 351 -12.23 -2.37 20.41
N ILE A 352 -13.20 -2.26 19.49
CA ILE A 352 -12.99 -1.84 18.10
C ILE A 352 -12.41 -0.43 18.09
N ASP A 353 -13.06 0.54 18.74
CA ASP A 353 -12.63 1.94 18.77
C ASP A 353 -11.18 2.05 19.26
N LYS A 354 -10.81 1.35 20.34
CA LYS A 354 -9.42 1.30 20.83
C LYS A 354 -8.44 0.60 19.90
N PHE A 355 -8.82 -0.54 19.32
CA PHE A 355 -7.96 -1.32 18.43
C PHE A 355 -7.64 -0.55 17.15
N PHE A 356 -8.68 -0.04 16.48
CA PHE A 356 -8.52 0.71 15.24
C PHE A 356 -7.87 2.09 15.49
N SER A 357 -8.17 2.79 16.59
CA SER A 357 -7.44 4.03 16.92
C SER A 357 -5.95 3.79 17.16
N HIS A 358 -5.57 2.69 17.84
CA HIS A 358 -4.16 2.30 18.00
C HIS A 358 -3.53 1.98 16.65
N ALA A 359 -4.24 1.23 15.79
CA ALA A 359 -3.76 0.87 14.47
C ALA A 359 -3.54 2.08 13.56
N ASP A 360 -4.48 3.03 13.55
CA ASP A 360 -4.42 4.24 12.74
C ASP A 360 -3.28 5.16 13.20
N MET A 361 -3.09 5.33 14.52
CA MET A 361 -1.92 6.03 15.06
C MET A 361 -0.61 5.38 14.62
N GLN A 362 -0.49 4.05 14.74
CA GLN A 362 0.73 3.33 14.34
C GLN A 362 1.01 3.47 12.84
N LEU A 363 0.01 3.27 11.98
CA LEU A 363 0.18 3.35 10.52
C LEU A 363 0.46 4.78 10.04
N SER A 364 -0.07 5.80 10.72
CA SER A 364 0.24 7.21 10.41
C SER A 364 1.69 7.63 10.74
N SER A 365 2.42 6.79 11.49
CA SER A 365 3.80 7.06 11.93
C SER A 365 4.89 6.34 11.14
N GLN A 366 4.53 5.64 10.05
CA GLN A 366 5.40 4.78 9.22
C GLN A 366 5.77 5.40 7.87
#